data_AF-A0A1B8G8J2-F1
#
_entry.id   AF-A0A1B8G8J2-F1
#
_cell.length_a   1.000
_cell.length_b   1.000
_cell.length_c   1.000
_cell.angle_alpha   90.00
_cell.angle_beta   90.00
_cell.angle_gamma   90.00
#
_symmetry.space_group_name_H-M   'P 1'
#
loop_
_entity.id
_entity.type
_entity.pdbx_description
1 polymer ?
#
loop_
_entity_poly.entity_id
_entity_poly.type
_entity_poly.pdbx_seq_one_letter_code
_entity_poly.pdbx_strand_id
1 'polypeptide(L)'
;MDANRAAFRKWSIIPRMLQDNTIRDLSVELFGSKYPSLVLVAPVGVNKIFHHEGECAVARAAANCSVPYIMSTGSSTTPEEIAETSGSGSRSGSRWFQPAGFTTLVVTLNLWALSWRPKDLDNASVPFYLGIGDAICLSDPVFQKKWKDGPGKGKSIQDDFQNACMGWEKTVFSGHSHTWEDIKFLKEHWDGPIVLKGIQSIEDAELAVKAGVQALSFLTTGVA
;
A
#
# COMPACT_ATOMS: atom_id res chain seq x y z
N MET A 1 7.34 -3.98 -17.97
CA MET A 1 6.52 -5.11 -17.44
C MET A 1 6.92 -6.50 -17.99
N ASP A 2 7.31 -6.62 -19.26
CA ASP A 2 7.55 -7.94 -19.89
C ASP A 2 8.67 -8.76 -19.26
N ALA A 3 9.75 -8.11 -18.84
CA ALA A 3 10.86 -8.79 -18.15
C ALA A 3 10.41 -9.54 -16.88
N ASN A 4 9.50 -8.96 -16.09
CA ASN A 4 8.94 -9.61 -14.90
C ASN A 4 8.19 -10.89 -15.27
N ARG A 5 7.36 -10.85 -16.33
CA ARG A 5 6.62 -12.04 -16.82
C ARG A 5 7.56 -13.09 -17.40
N ALA A 6 8.57 -12.66 -18.17
CA ALA A 6 9.55 -13.52 -18.80
C ALA A 6 10.43 -14.24 -17.75
N ALA A 7 10.73 -13.61 -16.62
CA ALA A 7 11.52 -14.20 -15.54
C ALA A 7 10.89 -15.49 -14.98
N PHE A 8 9.57 -15.53 -14.80
CA PHE A 8 8.87 -16.73 -14.32
C PHE A 8 8.96 -17.91 -15.30
N ARG A 9 9.08 -17.64 -16.61
CA ARG A 9 9.21 -18.69 -17.64
C ARG A 9 10.56 -19.40 -17.65
N LYS A 10 11.55 -18.86 -16.94
CA LYS A 10 12.89 -19.48 -16.80
C LYS A 10 12.89 -20.66 -15.82
N TRP A 11 11.84 -20.79 -15.01
CA TRP A 11 11.74 -21.78 -13.94
C TRP A 11 10.69 -22.82 -14.28
N SER A 12 10.90 -24.05 -13.82
CA SER A 12 9.95 -25.15 -13.95
C SER A 12 9.90 -25.93 -12.64
N ILE A 13 8.70 -26.38 -12.27
CA ILE A 13 8.51 -27.23 -11.10
C ILE A 13 8.83 -28.67 -11.49
N ILE A 14 9.72 -29.34 -10.77
CA ILE A 14 9.99 -30.78 -10.95
C ILE A 14 8.99 -31.55 -10.08
N PRO A 15 8.00 -32.26 -10.66
CA PRO A 15 7.02 -32.98 -9.85
C PRO A 15 7.68 -34.15 -9.13
N ARG A 16 7.39 -34.31 -7.84
CA ARG A 16 7.88 -35.42 -7.02
C ARG A 16 6.81 -36.51 -6.98
N MET A 17 7.13 -37.67 -7.54
CA MET A 17 6.19 -38.80 -7.64
C MET A 17 6.09 -39.57 -6.33
N LEU A 18 4.97 -40.28 -6.14
CA LEU A 18 4.70 -41.15 -4.98
C LEU A 18 4.81 -40.43 -3.62
N GLN A 19 4.39 -39.16 -3.57
CA GLN A 19 4.23 -38.39 -2.33
C GLN A 19 2.76 -38.36 -1.94
N ASP A 20 2.44 -38.61 -0.67
CA ASP A 20 1.08 -38.44 -0.17
C ASP A 20 0.77 -36.96 0.02
N ASN A 21 0.12 -36.38 -1.00
CA ASN A 21 -0.32 -34.99 -1.02
C ASN A 21 -1.86 -34.90 -0.98
N THR A 22 -2.54 -35.91 -0.42
CA THR A 22 -4.01 -36.00 -0.36
C THR A 22 -4.59 -34.83 0.42
N ILE A 23 -3.91 -34.45 1.51
CA ILE A 23 -4.22 -33.27 2.31
C ILE A 23 -3.16 -32.20 2.00
N ARG A 24 -3.60 -31.01 1.60
CA ARG A 24 -2.73 -29.86 1.33
C ARG A 24 -3.03 -28.77 2.33
N ASP A 25 -2.03 -28.41 3.13
CA ASP A 25 -2.08 -27.24 3.99
C ASP A 25 -1.29 -26.11 3.34
N LEU A 26 -1.99 -25.06 2.90
CA LEU A 26 -1.39 -23.84 2.36
C LEU A 26 -1.31 -22.73 3.42
N SER A 27 -1.74 -23.03 4.65
CA SER A 27 -1.81 -22.03 5.69
C SER A 27 -0.44 -21.54 6.11
N VAL A 28 -0.39 -20.26 6.46
CA VAL A 28 0.85 -19.58 6.88
C VAL A 28 0.55 -18.74 8.10
N GLU A 29 1.54 -18.57 8.97
CA GLU A 29 1.48 -17.62 10.06
C GLU A 29 2.31 -16.39 9.71
N LEU A 30 1.68 -15.21 9.72
CA LEU A 30 2.33 -13.93 9.45
C LEU A 30 1.99 -12.97 10.59
N PHE A 31 3.03 -12.45 11.23
CA PHE A 31 2.95 -11.52 12.37
C PHE A 31 1.93 -11.94 13.45
N GLY A 32 1.94 -13.22 13.84
CA GLY A 32 1.06 -13.78 14.87
C GLY A 32 -0.37 -14.09 14.42
N SER A 33 -0.67 -13.98 13.12
CA SER A 33 -1.97 -14.32 12.55
C SER A 33 -1.86 -15.47 11.55
N LYS A 34 -2.75 -16.46 11.67
CA LYS A 34 -2.83 -17.59 10.75
C LYS A 34 -3.75 -17.27 9.56
N TYR A 35 -3.24 -17.47 8.35
CA TYR A 35 -3.93 -17.27 7.08
C TYR A 35 -4.09 -18.58 6.33
N PRO A 36 -5.17 -18.78 5.55
CA PRO A 36 -5.38 -20.01 4.78
C PRO A 36 -4.45 -20.16 3.58
N SER A 37 -3.80 -19.07 3.13
CA SER A 37 -2.85 -19.09 2.02
C SER A 37 -1.84 -17.94 2.10
N LEU A 38 -0.71 -18.05 1.39
CA LEU A 38 0.30 -16.99 1.23
C LEU A 38 -0.03 -16.04 0.05
N VAL A 39 -1.28 -15.60 -0.05
CA VAL A 39 -1.71 -14.63 -1.06
C VAL A 39 -2.21 -13.39 -0.36
N LEU A 40 -1.79 -12.22 -0.84
CA LEU A 40 -2.18 -10.91 -0.33
C LEU A 40 -2.56 -10.02 -1.51
N VAL A 41 -3.47 -9.07 -1.27
CA VAL A 41 -3.80 -8.04 -2.24
C VAL A 41 -2.82 -6.87 -2.06
N ALA A 42 -2.01 -6.64 -3.09
CA ALA A 42 -1.02 -5.57 -3.12
C ALA A 42 -1.69 -4.18 -3.11
N PRO A 43 -1.00 -3.13 -2.59
CA PRO A 43 -1.57 -1.79 -2.57
C PRO A 43 -1.63 -1.20 -3.97
N VAL A 44 -2.85 -0.94 -4.43
CA VAL A 44 -3.16 -0.21 -5.66
C VAL A 44 -4.06 0.95 -5.25
N GLY A 45 -3.58 2.17 -5.52
CA GLY A 45 -4.35 3.39 -5.30
C GLY A 45 -5.27 3.70 -6.48
N VAL A 46 -5.98 4.83 -6.37
CA VAL A 46 -6.85 5.39 -7.42
C VAL A 46 -7.93 4.43 -7.93
N ASN A 47 -8.42 3.49 -7.11
CA ASN A 47 -9.29 2.41 -7.60
C ASN A 47 -10.64 2.91 -8.15
N LYS A 48 -11.07 4.13 -7.80
CA LYS A 48 -12.29 4.75 -8.34
C LYS A 48 -12.22 5.08 -9.84
N ILE A 49 -11.03 5.05 -10.46
CA ILE A 49 -10.93 5.14 -11.93
C ILE A 49 -11.40 3.84 -12.61
N PHE A 50 -11.39 2.71 -11.91
CA PHE A 50 -11.80 1.40 -12.44
C PHE A 50 -13.24 1.07 -12.07
N HIS A 51 -13.65 1.36 -10.84
CA HIS A 51 -14.99 1.05 -10.35
C HIS A 51 -15.44 2.03 -9.27
N HIS A 52 -16.69 2.46 -9.28
CA HIS A 52 -17.22 3.48 -8.36
C HIS A 52 -17.09 3.13 -6.86
N GLU A 53 -17.15 1.84 -6.51
CA GLU A 53 -16.92 1.38 -5.12
C GLU A 53 -15.44 1.43 -4.70
N GLY A 54 -14.50 1.64 -5.62
CA GLY A 54 -13.08 1.84 -5.34
C GLY A 54 -12.45 0.76 -4.45
N GLU A 55 -11.68 1.21 -3.47
CA GLU A 55 -10.97 0.37 -2.51
C GLU A 55 -11.91 -0.49 -1.64
N CYS A 56 -13.13 -0.04 -1.36
CA CYS A 56 -14.10 -0.81 -0.57
C CYS A 56 -14.51 -2.12 -1.26
N ALA A 57 -14.69 -2.13 -2.58
CA ALA A 57 -14.97 -3.37 -3.32
C ALA A 57 -13.81 -4.37 -3.22
N VAL A 58 -12.57 -3.87 -3.31
CA VAL A 58 -11.36 -4.69 -3.20
C VAL A 58 -11.20 -5.25 -1.79
N ALA A 59 -11.40 -4.42 -0.77
CA ALA A 59 -11.33 -4.80 0.63
C ALA A 59 -12.37 -5.88 0.98
N ARG A 60 -13.61 -5.72 0.51
CA ARG A 60 -14.69 -6.71 0.66
C ARG A 60 -14.33 -8.04 0.00
N ALA A 61 -13.78 -7.99 -1.21
CA ALA A 61 -13.35 -9.19 -1.94
C ALA A 61 -12.21 -9.91 -1.22
N ALA A 62 -11.22 -9.16 -0.70
CA ALA A 62 -10.11 -9.70 0.08
C ALA A 62 -10.62 -10.40 1.36
N ALA A 63 -11.54 -9.76 2.08
CA ALA A 63 -12.18 -10.33 3.27
C ALA A 63 -12.93 -11.63 2.94
N ASN A 64 -13.74 -11.65 1.88
CA ASN A 64 -14.45 -12.84 1.42
C ASN A 64 -13.51 -14.00 1.04
N CYS A 65 -12.34 -13.68 0.48
CA CYS A 65 -11.31 -14.65 0.13
C CYS A 65 -10.38 -15.00 1.30
N SER A 66 -10.57 -14.41 2.49
CA SER A 66 -9.69 -14.58 3.65
C SER A 66 -8.21 -14.28 3.35
N VAL A 67 -7.96 -13.28 2.51
CA VAL A 67 -6.61 -12.79 2.18
C VAL A 67 -6.41 -11.38 2.72
N PRO A 68 -5.19 -11.02 3.19
CA PRO A 68 -4.92 -9.66 3.63
C PRO A 68 -5.06 -8.64 2.48
N TYR A 69 -5.63 -7.47 2.80
CA TYR A 69 -5.64 -6.31 1.92
C TYR A 69 -4.63 -5.27 2.42
N ILE A 70 -3.74 -4.80 1.54
CA ILE A 70 -2.82 -3.71 1.82
C ILE A 70 -3.38 -2.44 1.16
N MET A 71 -3.78 -1.46 1.97
CA MET A 71 -4.26 -0.18 1.48
C MET A 71 -3.10 0.70 0.97
N SER A 72 -3.36 1.47 -0.08
CA SER A 72 -2.42 2.48 -0.61
C SER A 72 -2.64 3.84 0.05
N THR A 73 -1.57 4.63 0.24
CA THR A 73 -1.71 6.05 0.61
C THR A 73 -2.44 6.86 -0.46
N GLY A 74 -2.33 6.46 -1.73
CA GLY A 74 -3.07 7.05 -2.86
C GLY A 74 -4.49 6.51 -2.98
N SER A 75 -5.23 6.37 -1.88
CA SER A 75 -6.58 5.79 -1.84
C SER A 75 -7.66 6.81 -2.23
N SER A 76 -8.68 6.36 -2.94
CA SER A 76 -9.86 7.17 -3.30
C SER A 76 -10.99 7.09 -2.27
N THR A 77 -10.76 6.36 -1.19
CA THR A 77 -11.71 6.03 -0.12
C THR A 77 -10.98 6.12 1.22
N THR A 78 -11.64 6.59 2.28
CA THR A 78 -10.92 6.84 3.53
C THR A 78 -10.48 5.54 4.19
N PRO A 79 -9.41 5.58 5.01
CA PRO A 79 -8.99 4.41 5.79
C PRO A 79 -10.12 3.84 6.66
N GLU A 80 -10.96 4.70 7.24
CA GLU A 80 -12.10 4.32 8.08
C GLU A 80 -13.20 3.58 7.28
N GLU A 81 -13.56 4.07 6.10
CA GLU A 81 -14.56 3.43 5.22
C GLU A 81 -14.09 2.04 4.73
N ILE A 82 -12.80 1.92 4.41
CA ILE A 82 -12.17 0.66 4.02
C ILE A 82 -12.17 -0.32 5.20
N ALA A 83 -11.84 0.17 6.40
CA ALA A 83 -11.83 -0.63 7.61
C ALA A 83 -13.23 -1.16 7.96
N GLU A 84 -14.25 -0.32 7.84
CA GLU A 84 -15.66 -0.71 8.07
C GLU A 84 -16.11 -1.77 7.06
N THR A 85 -15.79 -1.59 5.78
CA THR A 85 -16.17 -2.53 4.70
C THR A 85 -15.48 -3.89 4.80
N SER A 86 -14.27 -3.92 5.35
CA SER A 86 -13.52 -5.15 5.59
C SER A 86 -14.23 -6.06 6.62
N GLY A 87 -15.20 -5.52 7.35
CA GLY A 87 -16.12 -6.23 8.22
C GLY A 87 -15.51 -6.70 9.54
N SER A 88 -16.34 -6.74 10.59
CA SER A 88 -16.03 -7.39 11.87
C SER A 88 -16.09 -8.94 11.80
N GLY A 89 -16.37 -9.48 10.62
CA GLY A 89 -16.87 -10.85 10.38
C GLY A 89 -15.84 -11.93 10.06
N SER A 90 -14.53 -11.65 10.05
CA SER A 90 -13.55 -12.74 10.02
C SER A 90 -13.53 -13.43 11.39
N ARG A 91 -14.19 -14.59 11.46
CA ARG A 91 -14.27 -15.46 12.65
C ARG A 91 -12.93 -16.14 13.01
N SER A 92 -11.82 -15.78 12.38
CA SER A 92 -10.48 -16.13 12.84
C SER A 92 -9.43 -15.06 12.46
N GLY A 93 -9.00 -14.28 13.45
CA GLY A 93 -7.63 -13.76 13.58
C GLY A 93 -7.09 -12.74 12.57
N SER A 94 -7.73 -12.48 11.44
CA SER A 94 -7.19 -11.57 10.40
C SER A 94 -7.69 -10.14 10.61
N ARG A 95 -7.25 -9.52 11.71
CA ARG A 95 -7.59 -8.13 12.00
C ARG A 95 -6.34 -7.29 12.16
N TRP A 96 -6.00 -6.55 11.12
CA TRP A 96 -4.94 -5.56 11.20
C TRP A 96 -5.54 -4.22 11.64
N PHE A 97 -5.65 -3.86 12.95
CA PHE A 97 -6.24 -2.56 13.37
C PHE A 97 -5.61 -1.70 14.56
N GLN A 98 -5.11 -0.42 14.39
CA GLN A 98 -5.50 0.91 15.04
C GLN A 98 -4.89 2.20 14.36
N PRO A 99 -5.40 3.48 14.49
CA PRO A 99 -6.67 3.97 15.06
C PRO A 99 -7.85 4.01 14.06
N ALA A 100 -7.61 4.08 12.75
CA ALA A 100 -8.58 3.61 11.73
C ALA A 100 -8.56 2.08 11.63
N GLY A 101 -7.51 1.51 12.20
CA GLY A 101 -7.36 0.12 12.22
C GLY A 101 -6.50 -0.43 11.08
N PHE A 102 -5.18 -0.26 11.22
CA PHE A 102 -4.17 -1.12 10.57
C PHE A 102 -3.27 -1.80 11.66
N THR A 103 -2.72 -3.00 11.47
CA THR A 103 -1.67 -3.58 12.37
C THR A 103 -0.36 -3.88 11.66
N THR A 104 -0.22 -3.55 10.37
CA THR A 104 1.09 -3.58 9.72
C THR A 104 1.28 -2.36 8.86
N LEU A 105 2.44 -1.74 9.00
CA LEU A 105 2.86 -0.60 8.19
C LEU A 105 3.71 -1.12 7.03
N VAL A 106 3.23 -0.94 5.80
CA VAL A 106 3.99 -1.28 4.59
C VAL A 106 4.56 0.01 3.98
N VAL A 107 5.87 0.17 4.05
CA VAL A 107 6.59 1.36 3.60
C VAL A 107 7.09 1.13 2.19
N THR A 108 6.57 1.88 1.22
CA THR A 108 7.07 1.82 -0.17
C THR A 108 8.29 2.72 -0.34
N LEU A 109 9.43 2.13 -0.71
CA LEU A 109 10.73 2.82 -0.74
C LEU A 109 11.06 3.52 -2.07
N ASN A 110 10.42 3.10 -3.15
CA ASN A 110 10.85 3.41 -4.52
C ASN A 110 9.85 4.29 -5.30
N LEU A 111 9.01 5.05 -4.61
CA LEU A 111 8.02 5.94 -5.24
C LEU A 111 8.00 7.31 -4.55
N TRP A 112 9.18 7.90 -4.31
CA TRP A 112 9.35 9.26 -3.80
C TRP A 112 9.26 10.33 -4.89
N ALA A 113 9.31 9.91 -6.16
CA ALA A 113 9.00 10.71 -7.33
C ALA A 113 8.15 9.89 -8.31
N LEU A 114 7.22 10.55 -9.02
CA LEU A 114 6.46 9.89 -10.06
C LEU A 114 7.36 9.51 -11.24
N SER A 115 7.11 8.32 -11.77
CA SER A 115 7.85 7.75 -12.89
C SER A 115 7.37 8.32 -14.22
N TRP A 116 8.25 8.29 -15.22
CA TRP A 116 7.87 8.59 -16.59
C TRP A 116 6.99 7.48 -17.16
N ARG A 117 5.69 7.77 -17.33
CA ARG A 117 4.71 6.84 -17.88
C ARG A 117 4.10 7.45 -19.15
N PRO A 118 4.61 7.08 -20.35
CA PRO A 118 4.19 7.70 -21.61
C PRO A 118 2.66 7.67 -21.81
N LYS A 119 2.01 6.56 -21.45
CA LYS A 119 0.55 6.46 -21.57
C LYS A 119 -0.20 7.45 -20.68
N ASP A 120 0.29 7.72 -19.48
CA ASP A 120 -0.35 8.72 -18.61
C ASP A 120 -0.13 10.14 -19.17
N LEU A 121 1.07 10.41 -19.71
CA LEU A 121 1.43 11.69 -20.32
C LEU A 121 0.65 11.98 -21.61
N ASP A 122 0.56 11.01 -22.52
CA ASP A 122 -0.16 11.13 -23.79
C ASP A 122 -1.65 11.37 -23.59
N ASN A 123 -2.21 10.85 -22.49
CA ASN A 123 -3.62 11.00 -22.13
C ASN A 123 -3.89 12.15 -21.14
N ALA A 124 -2.85 12.88 -20.70
CA ALA A 124 -2.94 13.87 -19.62
C ALA A 124 -3.67 13.32 -18.37
N SER A 125 -3.44 12.05 -18.05
CA SER A 125 -4.17 11.33 -17.02
C SER A 125 -3.49 11.47 -15.66
N VAL A 126 -4.00 12.39 -14.83
CA VAL A 126 -3.57 12.58 -13.44
C VAL A 126 -4.80 12.57 -12.53
N PRO A 127 -5.26 11.39 -12.06
CA PRO A 127 -6.49 11.26 -11.28
C PRO A 127 -6.53 12.11 -10.00
N PHE A 128 -5.38 12.34 -9.38
CA PHE A 128 -5.23 13.17 -8.19
C PHE A 128 -5.71 14.62 -8.40
N TYR A 129 -5.64 15.14 -9.63
CA TYR A 129 -6.18 16.48 -9.92
C TYR A 129 -7.71 16.56 -9.76
N LEU A 130 -8.38 15.42 -9.80
CA LEU A 130 -9.81 15.27 -9.60
C LEU A 130 -10.15 14.81 -8.16
N GLY A 131 -9.16 14.74 -7.26
CA GLY A 131 -9.33 14.19 -5.91
C GLY A 131 -9.41 12.67 -5.85
N ILE A 132 -9.18 11.97 -6.98
CA ILE A 132 -9.19 10.51 -7.02
C ILE A 132 -7.81 10.03 -6.59
N GLY A 133 -7.73 9.42 -5.40
CA GLY A 133 -6.47 9.03 -4.77
C GLY A 133 -6.06 9.91 -3.58
N ASP A 134 -6.85 10.94 -3.27
CA ASP A 134 -6.52 11.94 -2.24
C ASP A 134 -7.35 11.82 -0.97
N ALA A 135 -8.11 10.72 -0.80
CA ALA A 135 -9.07 10.62 0.29
C ALA A 135 -8.43 10.81 1.67
N ILE A 136 -7.19 10.36 1.86
CA ILE A 136 -6.45 10.54 3.11
C ILE A 136 -6.24 12.02 3.43
N CYS A 137 -5.76 12.82 2.48
CA CYS A 137 -5.48 14.24 2.77
C CYS A 137 -6.77 15.05 2.91
N LEU A 138 -7.79 14.67 2.13
CA LEU A 138 -9.09 15.31 2.17
C LEU A 138 -9.83 15.02 3.48
N SER A 139 -9.53 13.91 4.17
CA SER A 139 -10.08 13.58 5.49
C SER A 139 -9.15 13.88 6.67
N ASP A 140 -7.85 14.10 6.44
CA ASP A 140 -6.86 14.30 7.52
C ASP A 140 -6.92 15.73 8.11
N PRO A 141 -7.28 15.89 9.41
CA PRO A 141 -7.35 17.20 10.03
C PRO A 141 -5.99 17.89 10.13
N VAL A 142 -4.88 17.14 10.19
CA VAL A 142 -3.53 17.71 10.26
C VAL A 142 -3.19 18.36 8.93
N PHE A 143 -3.42 17.67 7.81
CA PHE A 143 -3.23 18.21 6.46
C PHE A 143 -4.15 19.42 6.23
N GLN A 144 -5.43 19.32 6.55
CA GLN A 144 -6.39 20.43 6.38
C GLN A 144 -5.95 21.69 7.13
N LYS A 145 -5.49 21.53 8.38
CA LYS A 145 -4.96 22.64 9.18
C LYS A 145 -3.67 23.21 8.56
N LYS A 146 -2.70 22.36 8.22
CA LYS A 146 -1.44 22.78 7.59
C LYS A 146 -1.68 23.50 6.26
N TRP A 147 -2.66 23.04 5.48
CA TRP A 147 -3.06 23.70 4.24
C TRP A 147 -3.54 25.12 4.51
N LYS A 148 -4.55 25.26 5.39
CA LYS A 148 -5.13 26.55 5.74
C LYS A 148 -4.11 27.53 6.31
N ASP A 149 -3.29 27.07 7.25
CA ASP A 149 -2.31 27.89 7.97
C ASP A 149 -1.06 28.20 7.12
N GLY A 150 -0.86 27.51 6.00
CA GLY A 150 0.32 27.63 5.14
C GLY A 150 -0.04 27.83 3.66
N PRO A 151 0.14 26.83 2.79
CA PRO A 151 0.03 26.99 1.33
C PRO A 151 -1.33 27.52 0.84
N GLY A 152 -2.42 27.17 1.51
CA GLY A 152 -3.78 27.61 1.21
C GLY A 152 -4.08 29.06 1.61
N LYS A 153 -3.17 29.73 2.35
CA LYS A 153 -3.27 31.16 2.70
C LYS A 153 -4.63 31.54 3.29
N GLY A 154 -5.11 30.74 4.24
CA GLY A 154 -6.40 30.93 4.92
C GLY A 154 -7.60 30.25 4.26
N LYS A 155 -7.47 29.72 3.03
CA LYS A 155 -8.51 28.95 2.37
C LYS A 155 -8.63 27.54 2.94
N SER A 156 -9.86 27.05 3.04
CA SER A 156 -10.10 25.63 3.33
C SER A 156 -9.68 24.76 2.15
N ILE A 157 -9.56 23.45 2.37
CA ILE A 157 -9.34 22.51 1.24
C ILE A 157 -10.56 22.47 0.30
N GLN A 158 -11.77 22.81 0.77
CA GLN A 158 -12.95 22.86 -0.09
C GLN A 158 -12.92 24.07 -1.02
N ASP A 159 -12.48 25.22 -0.51
CA ASP A 159 -12.36 26.47 -1.28
C ASP A 159 -11.14 26.47 -2.23
N ASP A 160 -10.21 25.54 -2.05
CA ASP A 160 -8.95 25.44 -2.80
C ASP A 160 -8.62 24.00 -3.22
N PHE A 161 -9.67 23.24 -3.56
CA PHE A 161 -9.64 21.78 -3.73
C PHE A 161 -8.51 21.24 -4.62
N GLN A 162 -8.44 21.70 -5.86
CA GLN A 162 -7.43 21.20 -6.81
C GLN A 162 -6.00 21.47 -6.33
N ASN A 163 -5.76 22.66 -5.75
CA ASN A 163 -4.44 23.00 -5.22
C ASN A 163 -4.12 22.17 -3.97
N ALA A 164 -5.10 21.89 -3.11
CA ALA A 164 -4.94 21.03 -1.95
C ALA A 164 -4.55 19.60 -2.37
N CYS A 165 -5.24 19.00 -3.35
CA CYS A 165 -4.86 17.71 -3.92
C CYS A 165 -3.43 17.74 -4.47
N MET A 166 -3.07 18.74 -5.28
CA MET A 166 -1.68 18.90 -5.75
C MET A 166 -0.66 19.11 -4.62
N GLY A 167 -1.06 19.74 -3.53
CA GLY A 167 -0.24 19.92 -2.34
C GLY A 167 0.05 18.60 -1.62
N TRP A 168 -0.95 17.73 -1.57
CA TRP A 168 -0.78 16.37 -1.06
C TRP A 168 0.16 15.56 -1.94
N GLU A 169 0.01 15.64 -3.26
CA GLU A 169 0.90 14.98 -4.21
C GLU A 169 2.37 15.40 -4.01
N LYS A 170 2.62 16.68 -3.74
CA LYS A 170 3.98 17.18 -3.39
C LYS A 170 4.48 16.68 -2.03
N THR A 171 3.60 16.23 -1.15
CA THR A 171 3.96 15.63 0.13
C THR A 171 4.33 14.15 -0.06
N VAL A 172 3.51 13.41 -0.81
CA VAL A 172 3.72 11.97 -1.07
C VAL A 172 4.88 11.73 -2.05
N PHE A 173 4.96 12.54 -3.10
CA PHE A 173 5.99 12.49 -4.15
C PHE A 173 6.91 13.70 -4.04
N SER A 174 7.57 13.83 -2.89
CA SER A 174 8.38 15.00 -2.51
C SER A 174 9.61 15.24 -3.39
N GLY A 175 9.99 14.27 -4.23
CA GLY A 175 11.24 14.30 -4.98
C GLY A 175 12.48 14.02 -4.11
N HIS A 176 12.30 13.71 -2.83
CA HIS A 176 13.38 13.41 -1.90
C HIS A 176 13.24 11.98 -1.39
N SER A 177 14.30 11.19 -1.53
CA SER A 177 14.36 9.85 -0.96
C SER A 177 14.53 9.89 0.56
N HIS A 178 13.88 8.97 1.24
CA HIS A 178 14.13 8.69 2.66
C HIS A 178 15.45 7.94 2.87
N THR A 179 16.00 8.04 4.07
CA THR A 179 17.22 7.34 4.47
C THR A 179 16.95 6.26 5.51
N TRP A 180 17.95 5.46 5.84
CA TRP A 180 17.82 4.40 6.85
C TRP A 180 17.55 4.96 8.26
N GLU A 181 17.96 6.20 8.53
CA GLU A 181 17.68 6.91 9.78
C GLU A 181 16.18 7.16 9.98
N ASP A 182 15.42 7.36 8.89
CA ASP A 182 13.97 7.58 8.94
C ASP A 182 13.21 6.35 9.45
N ILE A 183 13.80 5.15 9.37
CA ILE A 183 13.21 3.93 9.94
C ILE A 183 13.09 4.05 11.47
N LYS A 184 14.00 4.78 12.12
CA LYS A 184 13.92 5.02 13.56
C LYS A 184 12.67 5.82 13.91
N PHE A 185 12.37 6.86 13.13
CA PHE A 185 11.15 7.65 13.31
C PHE A 185 9.90 6.75 13.18
N LEU A 186 9.85 5.87 12.17
CA LEU A 186 8.72 4.96 12.02
C LEU A 186 8.55 4.03 13.23
N LYS A 187 9.65 3.48 13.75
CA LYS A 187 9.62 2.61 14.94
C LYS A 187 9.23 3.35 16.21
N GLU A 188 9.54 4.65 16.32
CA GLU A 188 9.13 5.50 17.45
C GLU A 188 7.63 5.83 17.41
N HIS A 189 6.98 5.76 16.25
CA HIS A 189 5.59 6.17 16.04
C HIS A 189 4.66 5.03 15.60
N TRP A 190 5.17 3.81 15.51
CA TRP A 190 4.42 2.62 15.12
C TRP A 190 4.84 1.39 15.93
N ASP A 191 3.92 0.88 16.74
CA ASP A 191 4.17 -0.27 17.60
C ASP A 191 4.04 -1.63 16.89
N GLY A 192 3.44 -1.65 15.70
CA GLY A 192 3.18 -2.88 14.93
C GLY A 192 4.36 -3.30 14.04
N PRO A 193 4.23 -4.45 13.35
CA PRO A 193 5.14 -4.84 12.29
C PRO A 193 5.30 -3.76 11.20
N ILE A 194 6.55 -3.58 10.78
CA ILE A 194 6.94 -2.74 9.64
C ILE A 194 7.46 -3.66 8.52
N VAL A 195 6.97 -3.42 7.31
CA VAL A 195 7.40 -4.11 6.09
C VAL A 195 8.00 -3.11 5.13
N LEU A 196 9.22 -3.35 4.67
CA LEU A 196 9.84 -2.52 3.64
C LEU A 196 9.57 -3.10 2.25
N LYS A 197 8.87 -2.32 1.41
CA LYS A 197 8.43 -2.70 0.08
C LYS A 197 9.21 -1.94 -0.99
N GLY A 198 9.79 -2.67 -1.93
CA GLY A 198 10.64 -2.12 -2.98
C GLY A 198 12.10 -2.59 -2.93
N ILE A 199 12.44 -3.51 -2.03
CA ILE A 199 13.78 -4.08 -1.92
C ILE A 199 14.11 -4.88 -3.19
N GLN A 200 15.32 -4.74 -3.71
CA GLN A 200 15.79 -5.43 -4.93
C GLN A 200 17.18 -6.06 -4.78
N SER A 201 17.95 -5.64 -3.78
CA SER A 201 19.32 -6.10 -3.55
C SER A 201 19.42 -6.92 -2.26
N ILE A 202 20.48 -7.73 -2.16
CA ILE A 202 20.78 -8.47 -0.93
C ILE A 202 21.27 -7.49 0.14
N GLU A 203 22.07 -6.51 -0.27
CA GLU A 203 22.67 -5.49 0.58
C GLU A 203 21.59 -4.68 1.31
N ASP A 204 20.54 -4.23 0.61
CA ASP A 204 19.42 -3.51 1.22
C ASP A 204 18.57 -4.43 2.12
N ALA A 205 18.45 -5.71 1.77
CA ALA A 205 17.77 -6.68 2.62
C ALA A 205 18.51 -6.88 3.96
N GLU A 206 19.83 -6.95 3.95
CA GLU A 206 20.65 -7.03 5.16
C GLU A 206 20.54 -5.76 6.01
N LEU A 207 20.54 -4.58 5.39
CA LEU A 207 20.35 -3.31 6.10
C LEU A 207 18.96 -3.24 6.76
N ALA A 208 17.92 -3.68 6.06
CA ALA A 208 16.58 -3.74 6.61
C ALA A 208 16.49 -4.67 7.84
N VAL A 209 17.11 -5.85 7.77
CA VAL A 209 17.21 -6.77 8.93
C VAL A 209 17.94 -6.09 10.10
N LYS A 210 19.06 -5.41 9.85
CA LYS A 210 19.80 -4.66 10.89
C LYS A 210 18.97 -3.52 11.50
N ALA A 211 18.14 -2.86 10.71
CA ALA A 211 17.21 -1.82 11.18
C ALA A 211 16.06 -2.40 12.05
N GLY A 212 15.87 -3.72 12.02
CA GLY A 212 14.89 -4.43 12.85
C GLY A 212 13.46 -4.29 12.34
N VAL A 213 13.26 -4.24 11.02
CA VAL A 213 11.92 -4.38 10.42
C VAL A 213 11.50 -5.85 10.37
N GLN A 214 10.19 -6.12 10.29
CA GLN A 214 9.63 -7.46 10.48
C GLN A 214 9.50 -8.25 9.18
N ALA A 215 9.40 -7.59 8.02
CA ALA A 215 9.46 -8.28 6.72
C ALA A 215 9.92 -7.38 5.57
N LEU A 216 10.23 -8.03 4.45
CA LEU A 216 10.64 -7.40 3.20
C LEU A 216 9.69 -7.81 2.07
N SER A 217 9.38 -6.87 1.19
CA SER A 217 8.64 -7.12 -0.05
C SER A 217 9.50 -6.74 -1.25
N PHE A 218 9.89 -7.76 -2.02
CA PHE A 218 10.70 -7.60 -3.22
C PHE A 218 9.84 -7.13 -4.39
N LEU A 219 10.09 -5.91 -4.87
CA LEU A 219 9.25 -5.27 -5.87
C LEU A 219 10.01 -4.19 -6.65
N THR A 220 9.85 -4.15 -7.98
CA THR A 220 10.37 -3.07 -8.84
C THR A 220 9.42 -1.86 -8.98
N THR A 221 8.25 -1.94 -8.35
CA THR A 221 7.00 -1.22 -8.66
C THR A 221 6.67 -1.40 -10.14
N GLY A 222 5.70 -2.28 -10.43
CA GLY A 222 5.32 -2.64 -11.79
C GLY A 222 4.76 -1.43 -12.55
N VAL A 223 5.63 -0.60 -13.09
CA VAL A 223 5.30 0.48 -13.99
C VAL A 223 5.03 -0.13 -15.36
N ALA A 224 3.78 0.06 -15.81
CA ALA A 224 3.33 -0.23 -17.16
C ALA A 224 3.82 0.86 -18.11
#